data_AF-A0A1D9MCU3-F1
#
_entry.id   AF-A0A1D9MCU3-F1
#
_cell.length_a   1.000
_cell.length_b   1.000
_cell.length_c   1.000
_cell.angle_alpha   90.00
_cell.angle_beta   90.00
_cell.angle_gamma   90.00
#
_symmetry.space_group_name_H-M   'P 1'
#
loop_
_entity.id
_entity.type
_entity.pdbx_description
1 polymer ?
#
loop_
_entity_poly.entity_id
_entity_poly.type
_entity_poly.pdbx_seq_one_letter_code
_entity_poly.pdbx_strand_id
1 'polypeptide(L)'
;MTQSAFTLIECRGDLVLAALCVGQFRAPCQIEADRLIVRAGEPVMAALRALGIDVVPAPEGAVFTPAPSFAPEGPHLRAARTHVSRHHDDEAPDEDFSPGSNA
;
A
#
# COMPACT_ATOMS: atom_id res chain seq x y z
N MET A 1 22.48 17.86 -6.52
CA MET A 1 21.88 16.70 -5.83
C MET A 1 21.21 17.22 -4.56
N THR A 2 19.92 17.54 -4.63
CA THR A 2 19.14 18.00 -3.46
C THR A 2 18.88 16.79 -2.57
N GLN A 3 19.70 16.64 -1.53
CA GLN A 3 19.45 15.69 -0.46
C GLN A 3 18.11 16.09 0.17
N SER A 4 17.03 15.37 -0.15
CA SER A 4 15.72 15.65 0.45
C SER A 4 15.86 15.39 1.95
N ALA A 5 15.71 16.44 2.76
CA ALA A 5 15.76 16.32 4.20
C ALA A 5 14.56 15.49 4.66
N PHE A 6 14.82 14.30 5.19
CA PHE A 6 13.81 13.47 5.82
C PHE A 6 13.81 13.76 7.32
N THR A 7 12.62 13.97 7.87
CA THR A 7 12.40 14.16 9.31
C THR A 7 11.52 13.04 9.87
N LEU A 8 11.64 12.81 11.16
CA LEU A 8 10.79 11.85 11.87
C LEU A 8 9.53 12.58 12.34
N ILE A 9 8.38 12.12 11.88
CA ILE A 9 7.08 12.66 12.22
C ILE A 9 6.24 11.62 12.94
N GLU A 10 5.35 12.10 13.78
CA GLU A 10 4.28 11.35 14.39
C GLU A 10 2.96 11.75 13.74
N CYS A 11 2.19 10.76 13.30
CA CYS A 11 0.87 10.94 12.72
C CYS A 11 -0.21 10.48 13.70
N ARG A 12 -1.25 11.30 13.87
CA ARG A 12 -2.44 11.01 14.70
C ARG A 12 -3.74 11.20 13.89
N GLY A 13 -4.82 10.62 14.39
CA GLY A 13 -6.15 10.67 13.76
C GLY A 13 -6.52 9.36 13.07
N ASP A 14 -6.95 9.41 11.81
CA ASP A 14 -7.26 8.21 11.02
C ASP A 14 -5.97 7.49 10.60
N LEU A 15 -5.52 6.56 11.46
CA LEU A 15 -4.29 5.81 11.24
C LEU A 15 -4.37 4.86 10.03
N VAL A 16 -5.58 4.44 9.62
CA VAL A 16 -5.76 3.55 8.46
C VAL A 16 -5.48 4.33 7.18
N LEU A 17 -6.07 5.53 7.05
CA LEU A 17 -5.84 6.41 5.93
C LEU A 17 -4.38 6.90 5.89
N ALA A 18 -3.80 7.23 7.04
CA ALA A 18 -2.39 7.58 7.14
C ALA A 18 -1.48 6.44 6.68
N ALA A 19 -1.71 5.21 7.13
CA ALA A 19 -0.92 4.04 6.74
C ALA A 19 -1.04 3.75 5.24
N LEU A 20 -2.24 3.87 4.67
CA LEU A 20 -2.45 3.72 3.22
C LEU A 20 -1.64 4.76 2.43
N CYS A 21 -1.71 6.03 2.82
CA CYS A 21 -0.94 7.11 2.20
C CYS A 21 0.57 6.83 2.29
N VAL A 22 1.08 6.54 3.49
CA VAL A 22 2.50 6.23 3.73
C VAL A 22 2.98 5.05 2.89
N GLY A 23 2.16 4.01 2.74
CA GLY A 23 2.43 2.86 1.89
C GLY A 23 2.57 3.22 0.40
N GLN A 24 1.73 4.13 -0.11
CA GLN A 24 1.82 4.60 -1.50
C GLN A 24 3.14 5.33 -1.80
N PHE A 25 3.64 6.10 -0.83
CA PHE A 25 4.93 6.78 -0.93
C PHE A 25 6.13 5.86 -0.64
N ARG A 26 5.90 4.59 -0.26
CA ARG A 26 6.94 3.66 0.20
C ARG A 26 7.82 4.28 1.30
N ALA A 27 7.23 5.09 2.17
CA ALA A 27 7.96 5.75 3.24
C ALA A 27 8.14 4.79 4.43
N PRO A 28 9.36 4.67 5.00
CA PRO A 28 9.57 3.86 6.20
C PRO A 28 8.70 4.34 7.35
N CYS A 29 7.97 3.42 7.98
CA CYS A 29 7.11 3.73 9.11
C CYS A 29 7.12 2.64 10.18
N GLN A 30 6.74 3.03 11.39
CA GLN A 30 6.56 2.18 12.56
C GLN A 30 5.16 2.40 13.09
N ILE A 31 4.38 1.32 13.14
CA ILE A 31 3.00 1.33 13.62
C ILE A 31 3.03 1.07 15.12
N GLU A 32 2.45 1.99 15.89
CA GLU A 32 2.20 1.82 17.32
C GLU A 32 0.69 1.73 17.57
N ALA A 33 0.29 1.46 18.82
CA ALA A 33 -1.10 1.25 19.18
C ALA A 33 -1.99 2.49 18.93
N ASP A 34 -1.46 3.70 19.15
CA ASP A 34 -2.21 4.96 19.11
C ASP A 34 -1.65 5.99 18.11
N ARG A 35 -0.58 5.64 17.39
CA ARG A 35 0.11 6.56 16.49
C ARG A 35 0.92 5.83 15.41
N LEU A 36 1.28 6.58 14.37
CA LEU A 36 2.20 6.12 13.33
C LEU A 36 3.44 7.01 13.31
N ILE A 37 4.62 6.42 13.48
CA ILE A 37 5.90 7.14 13.35
C ILE A 37 6.42 6.94 11.92
N VAL A 38 6.73 8.02 11.22
CA VAL A 38 7.10 7.98 9.80
C VAL A 38 8.38 8.77 9.56
N ARG A 39 9.30 8.21 8.77
CA ARG A 39 10.43 8.98 8.22
C ARG A 39 9.99 9.60 6.89
N ALA A 40 9.68 10.89 6.91
CA ALA A 40 9.00 11.58 5.81
C ALA A 40 9.77 12.82 5.32
N GLY A 41 9.71 13.07 4.02
CA GLY A 41 10.06 14.35 3.41
C GLY A 41 8.81 15.18 3.13
N GLU A 42 9.01 16.41 2.63
CA GLU A 42 7.91 17.37 2.37
C GLU A 42 6.74 16.80 1.56
N PRO A 43 6.93 16.01 0.48
CA PRO A 43 5.81 15.50 -0.30
C PRO A 43 4.87 14.59 0.51
N VAL A 44 5.42 13.76 1.39
CA VAL A 44 4.64 12.85 2.24
C VAL A 44 3.90 13.64 3.31
N MET A 45 4.58 14.62 3.93
CA MET A 45 3.96 15.51 4.93
C MET A 45 2.80 16.31 4.33
N ALA A 46 2.98 16.85 3.14
CA ALA A 46 1.93 17.60 2.43
C ALA A 46 0.71 16.71 2.12
N ALA A 47 0.94 15.48 1.64
CA ALA A 47 -0.14 14.54 1.35
C ALA A 47 -0.92 14.14 2.62
N LEU A 48 -0.22 13.84 3.72
CA LEU A 48 -0.85 13.52 5.00
C LEU A 48 -1.70 14.68 5.53
N ARG A 49 -1.18 15.91 5.49
CA ARG A 49 -1.95 17.11 5.87
C ARG A 49 -3.17 17.34 4.99
N ALA A 50 -3.06 17.10 3.68
CA ALA A 50 -4.18 17.23 2.75
C ALA A 50 -5.31 16.23 3.03
N LEU A 51 -4.99 15.08 3.63
CA LEU A 51 -5.96 14.08 4.10
C LEU A 51 -6.54 14.41 5.48
N GLY A 52 -6.14 15.54 6.09
CA GLY A 52 -6.57 15.93 7.43
C GLY A 52 -5.90 15.14 8.55
N ILE A 53 -4.79 14.44 8.27
CA ILE A 53 -4.00 13.74 9.29
C ILE A 53 -3.18 14.77 10.07
N ASP A 54 -3.19 14.66 11.39
CA ASP A 54 -2.37 15.48 12.26
C ASP A 54 -0.92 15.00 12.18
N VAL A 55 -0.01 15.88 11.81
CA VAL A 55 1.41 15.60 11.58
C VAL A 55 2.24 16.49 12.48
N VAL A 56 2.82 15.89 13.52
CA VAL A 56 3.68 16.59 14.48
C VAL A 56 5.10 16.04 14.41
N PRO A 57 6.13 16.84 14.74
CA PRO A 57 7.49 16.33 14.89
C PRO A 57 7.52 15.21 15.95
N ALA A 58 8.19 14.11 15.65
CA ALA A 58 8.36 13.04 16.64
C ALA A 58 9.18 13.54 17.84
N PRO A 59 8.88 13.06 19.07
CA PRO A 59 9.61 13.48 20.26
C PRO A 59 11.11 13.16 20.16
N GLU A 60 11.92 14.02 20.76
CA GLU A 60 13.37 13.87 20.77
C GLU A 60 13.76 12.56 21.47
N GLY A 61 14.49 11.68 20.77
CA GLY A 61 14.82 10.33 21.27
C GLY A 61 13.79 9.24 20.95
N ALA A 62 12.77 9.51 20.13
CA ALA A 62 11.88 8.47 19.63
C ALA A 62 12.67 7.34 18.95
N VAL A 63 12.52 6.12 19.47
CA VAL A 63 13.16 4.94 18.90
C VAL A 63 12.43 4.56 17.62
N PHE A 64 13.11 4.74 16.50
CA PHE A 64 12.60 4.37 15.18
C PHE A 64 13.25 3.06 14.70
N THR A 65 12.54 1.97 14.93
CA THR A 65 12.87 0.62 14.48
C THR A 65 11.73 0.12 13.60
N PRO A 66 11.62 0.60 12.34
CA PRO A 66 10.56 0.17 11.44
C PRO A 66 10.68 -1.34 11.27
N ALA A 67 9.54 -2.03 11.31
CA ALA A 67 9.50 -3.46 11.03
C ALA A 67 10.15 -3.72 9.65
N PRO A 68 10.84 -4.86 9.47
CA PRO A 68 11.40 -5.22 8.18
C PRO A 68 10.27 -5.16 7.14
N SER A 69 10.54 -4.50 6.01
CA SER A 69 9.57 -4.35 4.94
C SER A 69 9.07 -5.73 4.55
N PHE A 70 7.75 -5.94 4.57
CA PHE A 70 7.10 -7.06 3.89
C PHE A 70 7.15 -6.83 2.37
N ALA A 71 8.36 -6.62 1.84
CA ALA A 71 8.57 -6.73 0.41
C ALA A 71 8.48 -8.22 0.09
N PRO A 72 7.66 -8.65 -0.87
CA PRO A 72 7.81 -9.99 -1.41
C PRO A 72 9.23 -10.08 -1.99
N GLU A 73 10.10 -10.83 -1.31
CA GLU A 73 11.41 -11.20 -1.80
C GLU A 73 11.21 -12.08 -3.05
N GLY A 74 11.17 -11.46 -4.23
CA GLY A 74 11.12 -12.15 -5.52
C GLY A 74 10.15 -11.54 -6.56
N PRO A 75 10.31 -11.88 -7.84
CA PRO A 75 9.47 -11.39 -8.96
C PRO A 75 8.02 -11.92 -8.93
N HIS A 76 7.56 -12.49 -7.82
CA HIS A 76 6.22 -13.05 -7.67
C HIS A 76 5.25 -12.00 -7.11
N LEU A 77 5.08 -10.90 -7.84
CA LEU A 77 3.76 -10.28 -7.83
C LEU A 77 2.81 -11.36 -8.36
N ARG A 78 2.04 -12.00 -7.47
CA ARG A 78 0.89 -12.79 -7.90
C ARG A 78 0.00 -11.81 -8.65
N ALA A 79 0.09 -11.84 -9.98
CA ALA A 79 -0.87 -11.17 -10.83
C ALA A 79 -2.23 -11.68 -10.37
N ALA A 80 -3.00 -10.83 -9.70
CA ALA A 80 -4.38 -11.12 -9.40
C ALA A 80 -5.05 -11.30 -10.77
N ARG A 81 -5.26 -12.55 -11.18
CA ARG A 81 -6.11 -12.85 -12.32
C ARG A 81 -7.53 -12.50 -11.89
N THR A 82 -7.95 -11.30 -12.21
CA THR A 82 -9.36 -10.96 -12.18
C THR A 82 -10.02 -11.78 -13.29
N HIS A 83 -10.87 -12.73 -12.91
CA HIS A 83 -11.75 -13.40 -13.85
C HIS A 83 -12.79 -12.38 -14.30
N VAL A 84 -12.55 -11.74 -15.46
CA VAL A 84 -13.57 -10.92 -16.10
C VAL A 84 -14.53 -11.88 -16.79
N SER A 85 -15.74 -12.02 -16.24
CA SER A 85 -16.84 -12.69 -16.93
C SER A 85 -17.12 -11.92 -18.21
N ARG A 86 -16.76 -12.48 -19.37
CA ARG A 86 -17.31 -12.01 -20.64
C ARG A 86 -18.75 -12.50 -20.68
N HIS A 87 -19.70 -11.56 -20.74
CA HIS A 87 -21.07 -11.91 -21.13
C HIS A 87 -20.99 -12.52 -22.53
N HIS A 88 -21.43 -13.77 -22.64
CA HIS A 88 -21.68 -14.42 -23.91
C HIS A 88 -22.84 -13.64 -24.54
N ASP A 89 -22.55 -12.79 -25.52
CA ASP A 89 -23.58 -12.33 -26.44
C ASP A 89 -23.97 -13.55 -27.29
N ASP A 90 -25.22 -13.96 -27.13
CA ASP A 90 -25.90 -14.98 -27.91
C ASP A 90 -25.89 -14.61 -29.40
N GLU A 91 -25.27 -15.44 -30.26
CA GLU A 91 -25.81 -15.69 -31.61
C GLU A 91 -25.33 -17.03 -32.20
N ALA A 92 -26.17 -18.05 -32.01
CA ALA A 92 -26.50 -19.20 -32.88
C ALA A 92 -25.51 -20.38 -33.10
N PRO A 93 -26.04 -21.60 -33.32
CA PRO A 93 -25.37 -22.87 -33.02
C PRO A 93 -24.76 -23.56 -34.26
N ASP A 94 -23.82 -24.49 -34.04
CA ASP A 94 -23.91 -25.88 -34.52
C ASP A 94 -22.63 -26.68 -34.11
N GLU A 95 -22.88 -27.81 -33.44
CA GLU A 95 -22.17 -29.12 -33.47
C GLU A 95 -20.63 -29.11 -33.31
N ASP A 96 -19.99 -29.75 -32.33
CA ASP A 96 -20.08 -31.17 -31.99
C ASP A 96 -19.39 -31.40 -30.62
N PHE A 97 -20.12 -31.91 -29.62
CA PHE A 97 -19.59 -32.18 -28.28
C PHE A 97 -18.95 -33.57 -28.23
N SER A 98 -17.62 -33.63 -28.23
CA SER A 98 -16.88 -34.80 -27.70
C SER A 98 -16.18 -34.43 -26.38
N PRO A 99 -16.75 -34.79 -25.21
CA PRO A 99 -16.02 -34.71 -23.96
C PRO A 99 -15.07 -35.91 -23.85
N GLY A 100 -13.80 -35.70 -24.22
CA GLY A 100 -12.72 -36.64 -23.92
C GLY A 100 -12.41 -36.64 -22.41
N SER A 101 -12.67 -37.80 -21.80
CA SER A 101 -12.49 -38.19 -20.39
C SER A 101 -11.30 -37.62 -19.62
N ASN A 102 -11.56 -37.34 -18.34
CA ASN A 102 -10.55 -37.30 -17.27
C ASN A 102 -10.71 -38.60 -16.47
N ALA A 103 -9.77 -39.55 -16.62
CA ALA A 103 -9.57 -40.69 -15.72
C ALA A 103 -8.08 -40.87 -15.49
#